data_AF-A0A936LSH0-F1
#
_entry.id   AF-A0A936LSH0-F1
#
_cell.length_a   1.000
_cell.length_b   1.000
_cell.length_c   1.000
_cell.angle_alpha   90.00
_cell.angle_beta   90.00
_cell.angle_gamma   90.00
#
_symmetry.space_group_name_H-M   'P 1'
#
loop_
_entity.id
_entity.type
_entity.pdbx_description
1 polymer ?
#
loop_
_entity_poly.entity_id
_entity_poly.type
_entity_poly.pdbx_seq_one_letter_code
_entity_poly.pdbx_strand_id
1 'polypeptide(L)'
;MNATRAHAQIASEQWVTGSVDQGGTAVHTLQVPPGLAEVRTMLYWMDPAGPLLAATSLVNDLDLSASDPQAALHLPWTLSIAPDPVQLAAGAFKAEDHPNNVEQVHVLSPEAGTWTFTVSGFDVPDGPQAYFLVHSFIAPGPQLAYPLGGEFLDASENHRFRWASANSNDPVQPSVSLDSGQTWLPLSVLPSNARYTSYSFSNTIVPDAMFRVEQGGYVSQSAAFSAMRRAKRRPSC
;
A
#
# COMPACT_ATOMS: atom_id res chain seq x y z
N MET A 1 5.52 2.41 -7.41
CA MET A 1 4.68 3.41 -6.71
C MET A 1 3.20 3.13 -6.99
N ASN A 2 2.34 3.14 -5.97
CA ASN A 2 0.89 3.00 -6.13
C ASN A 2 0.22 4.34 -5.77
N ALA A 3 -0.07 5.17 -6.78
CA ALA A 3 -0.57 6.53 -6.60
C ALA A 3 -1.95 6.59 -5.92
N THR A 4 -2.82 5.60 -6.16
CA THR A 4 -4.14 5.53 -5.51
C THR A 4 -4.00 5.31 -4.00
N ARG A 5 -3.07 4.46 -3.58
CA ARG A 5 -2.78 4.24 -2.15
C ARG A 5 -2.16 5.48 -1.50
N ALA A 6 -1.22 6.14 -2.19
CA ALA A 6 -0.63 7.38 -1.69
C ALA A 6 -1.68 8.50 -1.55
N HIS A 7 -2.60 8.64 -2.51
CA HIS A 7 -3.71 9.57 -2.41
C HIS A 7 -4.64 9.22 -1.24
N ALA A 8 -4.99 7.94 -1.07
CA ALA A 8 -5.82 7.49 0.05
C ALA A 8 -5.17 7.79 1.40
N GLN A 9 -3.86 7.58 1.56
CA GLN A 9 -3.13 7.90 2.79
C GLN A 9 -3.12 9.40 3.10
N ILE A 10 -2.90 10.26 2.08
CA ILE A 10 -2.95 11.71 2.27
C ILE A 10 -4.37 12.17 2.60
N ALA A 11 -5.38 11.64 1.89
CA ALA A 11 -6.78 12.00 2.09
C ALA A 11 -7.37 11.53 3.43
N SER A 12 -6.74 10.54 4.07
CA SER A 12 -7.19 9.98 5.36
C SER A 12 -6.33 10.39 6.55
N GLU A 13 -5.37 11.32 6.35
CA GLU A 13 -4.50 11.84 7.41
C GLU A 13 -3.83 10.74 8.27
N GLN A 14 -3.42 9.64 7.63
CA GLN A 14 -2.88 8.45 8.32
C GLN A 14 -1.41 8.63 8.76
N TRP A 15 -1.11 9.72 9.45
CA TRP A 15 0.19 9.94 10.07
C TRP A 15 0.06 10.60 11.44
N VAL A 16 1.02 10.31 12.30
CA VAL A 16 1.22 10.95 13.59
C VAL A 16 2.60 11.58 13.60
N THR A 17 2.73 12.77 14.18
CA THR A 17 4.02 13.42 14.41
C THR A 17 4.34 13.42 15.89
N GLY A 18 5.61 13.31 16.23
CA GLY A 18 6.08 13.46 17.61
C GLY A 18 7.53 13.86 17.65
N SER A 19 8.07 13.93 18.86
CA SER A 19 9.50 14.09 19.08
C SER A 19 9.93 13.26 20.27
N VAL A 20 11.19 12.83 20.30
CA VAL A 20 11.75 12.07 21.41
C VAL A 20 13.16 12.58 21.73
N ASP A 21 13.43 12.71 23.03
CA ASP A 21 14.75 13.04 23.58
C ASP A 21 15.59 11.78 23.78
N GLN A 22 16.88 11.97 24.11
CA GLN A 22 17.77 10.87 24.47
C GLN A 22 17.22 10.02 25.62
N GLY A 23 17.10 8.71 25.39
CA GLY A 23 16.52 7.75 26.33
C GLY A 23 15.01 7.92 26.56
N GLY A 24 14.37 8.84 25.86
CA GLY A 24 12.93 9.08 25.92
C GLY A 24 12.14 8.03 25.16
N THR A 25 10.84 7.95 25.44
CA THR A 25 9.90 7.12 24.69
C THR A 25 8.62 7.89 24.40
N ALA A 26 8.04 7.63 23.24
CA ALA A 26 6.74 8.14 22.83
C ALA A 26 5.86 6.97 22.39
N VAL A 27 4.64 6.93 22.93
CA VAL A 27 3.70 5.82 22.72
C VAL A 27 2.50 6.31 21.92
N HIS A 28 2.21 5.61 20.82
CA HIS A 28 1.08 5.86 19.94
C HIS A 28 0.16 4.65 19.91
N THR A 29 -1.14 4.88 20.02
CA THR A 29 -2.13 3.80 19.89
C THR A 29 -2.85 3.90 18.56
N LEU A 30 -3.07 2.75 17.92
CA LEU A 30 -3.74 2.66 16.63
C LEU A 30 -4.82 1.59 16.70
N GLN A 31 -6.05 1.94 16.31
CA GLN A 31 -7.12 0.96 16.17
C GLN A 31 -7.00 0.26 14.81
N VAL A 32 -6.67 -1.03 14.85
CA VAL A 32 -6.58 -1.88 13.66
C VAL A 32 -7.95 -2.54 13.42
N PRO A 33 -8.61 -2.29 12.28
CA PRO A 33 -9.89 -2.91 11.96
C PRO A 33 -9.74 -4.40 11.64
N PRO A 34 -10.82 -5.20 11.79
CA PRO A 34 -10.79 -6.62 11.49
C PRO A 34 -10.64 -6.92 10.00
N GLY A 35 -10.04 -8.09 9.72
CA GLY A 35 -10.03 -8.68 8.38
C GLY A 35 -9.08 -8.01 7.40
N LEU A 36 -8.02 -7.35 7.86
CA LEU A 36 -6.96 -6.83 6.98
C LEU A 36 -6.04 -7.95 6.50
N ALA A 37 -5.52 -7.82 5.29
CA ALA A 37 -4.44 -8.66 4.80
C ALA A 37 -3.10 -8.23 5.39
N GLU A 38 -2.87 -6.92 5.55
CA GLU A 38 -1.61 -6.40 6.06
C GLU A 38 -1.81 -5.06 6.79
N VAL A 39 -1.01 -4.83 7.83
CA VAL A 39 -0.75 -3.50 8.41
C VAL A 39 0.71 -3.15 8.17
N ARG A 40 0.96 -1.92 7.74
CA ARG A 40 2.31 -1.36 7.60
C ARG A 40 2.39 -0.06 8.38
N THR A 41 3.40 0.06 9.21
CA THR A 41 3.72 1.28 9.95
C THR A 41 5.17 1.64 9.68
N MET A 42 5.41 2.88 9.28
CA MET A 42 6.71 3.39 8.91
C MET A 42 7.05 4.59 9.79
N LEU A 43 8.16 4.48 10.52
CA LEU A 43 8.80 5.58 11.20
C LEU A 43 9.77 6.25 10.23
N TYR A 44 9.76 7.58 10.18
CA TYR A 44 10.72 8.37 9.43
C TYR A 44 11.10 9.61 10.22
N TRP A 45 12.39 9.95 10.20
CA TRP A 45 12.88 11.21 10.73
C TRP A 45 13.90 11.85 9.81
N MET A 46 13.89 13.18 9.84
CA MET A 46 14.94 13.96 9.19
C MET A 46 16.13 13.99 10.14
N ASP A 47 17.09 13.12 9.89
CA ASP A 47 18.33 13.01 10.66
C ASP A 47 19.19 14.28 10.49
N PRO A 48 19.82 14.80 11.56
CA PRO A 48 20.76 15.92 11.46
C PRO A 48 21.97 15.59 10.58
N ALA A 49 22.66 16.63 10.12
CA ALA A 49 23.84 16.44 9.30
C ALA A 49 25.00 15.84 10.13
N GLY A 50 25.42 14.62 9.76
CA GLY A 50 26.54 13.95 10.42
C GLY A 50 27.91 14.56 10.13
N PRO A 51 28.93 14.30 10.99
CA PRO A 51 30.30 14.71 10.75
C PRO A 51 30.91 14.08 9.49
N LEU A 52 31.75 14.82 8.76
CA LEU A 52 32.39 14.36 7.51
C LEU A 52 33.25 13.08 7.63
N LEU A 53 33.63 12.67 8.85
CA LEU A 53 34.50 11.53 9.13
C LEU A 53 33.83 10.48 10.03
N ALA A 54 32.51 10.54 10.21
CA ALA A 54 31.80 9.56 11.02
C ALA A 54 31.80 8.17 10.32
N ALA A 55 31.96 7.12 11.12
CA ALA A 55 31.92 5.73 10.64
C ALA A 55 30.49 5.31 10.23
N THR A 56 29.48 5.97 10.79
CA THR A 56 28.05 5.83 10.48
C THR A 56 27.51 7.18 10.03
N SER A 57 26.59 7.18 9.08
CA SER A 57 25.93 8.42 8.61
C SER A 57 24.79 8.86 9.52
N LEU A 58 24.21 7.92 10.28
CA LEU A 58 23.12 8.19 11.20
C LEU A 58 23.65 8.92 12.44
N VAL A 59 23.03 10.05 12.78
CA VAL A 59 23.37 10.87 13.97
C VAL A 59 22.41 10.56 15.11
N ASN A 60 21.11 10.66 14.85
CA ASN A 60 20.06 10.34 15.81
C ASN A 60 19.44 8.99 15.44
N ASP A 61 19.50 8.06 16.37
CA ASP A 61 19.00 6.69 16.28
C ASP A 61 17.69 6.56 17.06
N LEU A 62 16.62 6.24 16.34
CA LEU A 62 15.29 6.04 16.88
C LEU A 62 14.81 4.61 16.61
N ASP A 63 14.35 3.93 17.66
CA ASP A 63 13.81 2.58 17.53
C ASP A 63 12.28 2.58 17.52
N LEU A 64 11.69 1.92 16.53
CA LEU A 64 10.28 1.60 16.43
C LEU A 64 10.04 0.16 16.93
N SER A 65 9.05 0.00 17.79
CA SER A 65 8.47 -1.31 18.08
C SER A 65 6.96 -1.24 18.08
N ALA A 66 6.31 -2.38 17.80
CA ALA A 66 4.86 -2.50 17.87
C ALA A 66 4.45 -3.66 18.76
N SER A 67 3.42 -3.47 19.57
CA SER A 67 2.79 -4.50 20.38
C SER A 67 1.35 -4.68 19.91
N ASP A 68 0.99 -5.94 19.60
CA ASP A 68 -0.37 -6.30 19.20
C ASP A 68 -1.31 -6.39 20.43
N PRO A 69 -2.63 -6.59 20.24
CA PRO A 69 -3.59 -6.66 21.35
C PRO A 69 -3.30 -7.80 22.36
N GLN A 70 -2.47 -8.77 21.99
CA GLN A 70 -2.04 -9.91 22.80
C GLN A 70 -0.69 -9.65 23.50
N ALA A 71 -0.16 -8.43 23.34
CA ALA A 71 1.14 -7.99 23.81
C ALA A 71 2.34 -8.70 23.13
N ALA A 72 2.16 -9.31 21.95
CA ALA A 72 3.28 -9.83 21.18
C ALA A 72 4.06 -8.67 20.53
N LEU A 73 5.39 -8.76 20.57
CA LEU A 73 6.29 -7.75 20.05
C LEU A 73 6.59 -7.99 18.56
N HIS A 74 6.45 -6.92 17.77
CA HIS A 74 6.77 -6.88 16.34
C HIS A 74 7.83 -5.81 16.11
N LEU A 75 8.95 -6.23 15.52
CA LEU A 75 10.10 -5.38 15.21
C LEU A 75 10.14 -4.96 13.74
N PRO A 76 10.92 -3.92 13.40
CA PRO A 76 11.07 -3.49 12.02
C PRO A 76 11.87 -4.51 11.20
N TRP A 77 11.84 -4.33 9.88
CA TRP A 77 12.72 -5.07 8.99
C TRP A 77 14.09 -4.40 8.98
N THR A 78 15.15 -5.15 9.23
CA THR A 78 16.54 -4.71 9.04
C THR A 78 17.29 -5.67 8.10
N LEU A 79 18.46 -5.22 7.65
CA LEU A 79 19.41 -5.98 6.84
C LEU A 79 20.69 -6.17 7.64
N SER A 80 21.34 -7.32 7.47
CA SER A 80 22.67 -7.50 8.04
C SER A 80 23.65 -6.56 7.35
N ILE A 81 24.37 -5.77 8.14
CA ILE A 81 25.50 -4.93 7.71
C ILE A 81 26.86 -5.56 8.03
N ALA A 82 26.88 -6.77 8.60
CA ALA A 82 28.11 -7.49 8.87
C ALA A 82 28.85 -7.78 7.56
N PRO A 83 30.18 -7.61 7.49
CA PRO A 83 30.99 -7.91 6.30
C PRO A 83 31.18 -9.43 6.12
N ASP A 84 30.06 -10.16 6.07
CA ASP A 84 29.97 -11.61 5.88
C ASP A 84 29.08 -11.88 4.65
N PRO A 85 29.61 -12.49 3.58
CA PRO A 85 28.87 -12.78 2.36
C PRO A 85 27.60 -13.64 2.57
N VAL A 86 27.58 -14.52 3.57
CA VAL A 86 26.41 -15.36 3.88
C VAL A 86 25.32 -14.51 4.51
N GLN A 87 25.68 -13.60 5.42
CA GLN A 87 24.73 -12.71 6.08
C GLN A 87 24.23 -11.61 5.14
N LEU A 88 25.09 -11.10 4.25
CA LEU A 88 24.69 -10.15 3.20
C LEU A 88 23.79 -10.79 2.14
N ALA A 89 23.95 -12.10 1.90
CA ALA A 89 23.05 -12.86 1.04
C ALA A 89 21.77 -13.32 1.75
N ALA A 90 21.72 -13.24 3.09
CA ALA A 90 20.50 -13.47 3.84
C ALA A 90 19.53 -12.30 3.58
N GLY A 91 18.27 -12.63 3.30
CA GLY A 91 17.24 -11.61 3.14
C GLY A 91 17.00 -10.81 4.42
N ALA A 92 16.15 -9.79 4.35
CA ALA A 92 15.76 -9.01 5.52
C ALA A 92 15.17 -9.90 6.62
N PHE A 93 15.43 -9.53 7.88
CA PHE A 93 14.89 -10.18 9.07
C PHE A 93 14.34 -9.14 10.04
N LYS A 94 13.69 -9.60 11.11
CA LYS A 94 13.07 -8.73 12.11
C LYS A 94 14.02 -8.46 13.28
N ALA A 95 14.42 -7.21 13.47
CA ALA A 95 15.22 -6.72 14.60
C ALA A 95 15.18 -5.17 14.64
N GLU A 96 15.76 -4.57 15.68
CA GLU A 96 16.05 -3.12 15.77
C GLU A 96 16.97 -2.67 14.62
N ASP A 97 16.80 -1.46 14.10
CA ASP A 97 17.44 -0.98 12.85
C ASP A 97 18.26 0.31 13.03
N HIS A 98 19.41 0.17 13.68
CA HIS A 98 20.38 1.26 13.93
C HIS A 98 21.14 1.90 12.74
N PRO A 99 21.13 1.38 11.49
CA PRO A 99 21.80 2.08 10.37
C PRO A 99 20.90 3.05 9.59
N ASN A 100 19.58 3.00 9.73
CA ASN A 100 18.65 3.72 8.84
C ASN A 100 17.83 4.77 9.59
N ASN A 101 17.53 5.88 8.92
CA ASN A 101 16.58 6.89 9.43
C ASN A 101 15.11 6.64 9.02
N VAL A 102 14.82 5.39 8.62
CA VAL A 102 13.51 4.89 8.22
C VAL A 102 13.39 3.49 8.77
N GLU A 103 12.36 3.22 9.57
CA GLU A 103 12.08 1.89 10.08
C GLU A 103 10.66 1.45 9.71
N GLN A 104 10.48 0.18 9.37
CA GLN A 104 9.17 -0.35 8.97
C GLN A 104 8.77 -1.61 9.73
N VAL A 105 7.71 -1.49 10.54
CA VAL A 105 6.95 -2.64 11.04
C VAL A 105 5.91 -3.04 9.99
N HIS A 106 5.87 -4.34 9.68
CA HIS A 106 4.95 -4.93 8.73
C HIS A 106 4.47 -6.27 9.27
N VAL A 107 3.15 -6.40 9.35
CA VAL A 107 2.46 -7.56 9.91
C VAL A 107 1.42 -8.04 8.89
N LEU A 108 1.45 -9.35 8.60
CA LEU A 108 0.46 -10.02 7.76
C LEU A 108 -0.69 -10.53 8.63
N SER A 109 -1.91 -10.48 8.10
CA SER A 109 -3.13 -10.91 8.80
C SER A 109 -3.20 -10.40 10.25
N PRO A 110 -3.05 -9.08 10.48
CA PRO A 110 -2.96 -8.52 11.82
C PRO A 110 -4.26 -8.73 12.58
N GLU A 111 -4.14 -8.95 13.90
CA GLU A 111 -5.31 -9.02 14.75
C GLU A 111 -6.01 -7.65 14.87
N ALA A 112 -7.34 -7.69 14.87
CA ALA A 112 -8.18 -6.53 15.10
C ALA A 112 -8.06 -6.07 16.56
N GLY A 113 -7.90 -4.76 16.78
CA GLY A 113 -7.87 -4.21 18.13
C GLY A 113 -6.90 -3.05 18.28
N THR A 114 -6.58 -2.75 19.54
CA THR A 114 -5.66 -1.66 19.87
C THR A 114 -4.23 -2.14 19.77
N TRP A 115 -3.50 -1.59 18.81
CA TRP A 115 -2.06 -1.76 18.69
C TRP A 115 -1.34 -0.60 19.36
N THR A 116 -0.19 -0.90 19.96
CA THR A 116 0.66 0.10 20.61
C THR A 116 1.98 0.19 19.85
N PHE A 117 2.31 1.37 19.33
CA PHE A 117 3.57 1.65 18.68
C PHE A 117 4.42 2.52 19.60
N THR A 118 5.63 2.06 19.91
CA THR A 118 6.57 2.79 20.76
C THR A 118 7.74 3.26 19.91
N VAL A 119 8.02 4.56 19.98
CA VAL A 119 9.21 5.19 19.38
C VAL A 119 10.14 5.57 20.52
N SER A 120 11.36 5.04 20.51
CA SER A 120 12.38 5.28 21.55
C SER A 120 13.53 6.08 20.98
N GLY A 121 14.06 7.05 21.75
CA GLY A 121 15.31 7.73 21.40
C GLY A 121 16.50 6.93 21.92
N PHE A 122 17.02 6.00 21.12
CA PHE A 122 18.12 5.13 21.52
C PHE A 122 19.43 5.91 21.70
N ASP A 123 19.81 6.65 20.67
CA ASP A 123 20.95 7.57 20.70
C ASP A 123 20.61 8.86 19.93
N VAL A 124 20.27 9.92 20.65
CA VAL A 124 19.80 11.22 20.15
C VAL A 124 20.73 12.31 20.67
N PRO A 125 21.99 12.37 20.22
CA PRO A 125 22.96 13.37 20.65
C PRO A 125 22.57 14.81 20.25
N ASP A 126 21.77 14.98 19.19
CA ASP A 126 21.23 16.27 18.77
C ASP A 126 19.69 16.27 18.86
N GLY A 127 19.21 16.34 20.10
CA GLY A 127 17.79 16.21 20.44
C GLY A 127 17.07 17.51 20.81
N PRO A 128 15.72 17.47 20.89
CA PRO A 128 14.86 16.32 20.58
C PRO A 128 14.76 16.05 19.07
N GLN A 129 14.70 14.78 18.68
CA GLN A 129 14.47 14.39 17.29
C GLN A 129 12.98 14.33 16.99
N ALA A 130 12.53 15.15 16.04
CA ALA A 130 11.16 15.07 15.50
C ALA A 130 11.02 13.92 14.51
N TYR A 131 9.87 13.25 14.51
CA TYR A 131 9.60 12.11 13.62
C TYR A 131 8.16 12.11 13.09
N PHE A 132 7.96 11.31 12.05
CA PHE A 132 6.68 10.98 11.43
C PHE A 132 6.44 9.48 11.52
N LEU A 133 5.26 9.10 12.02
CA LEU A 133 4.79 7.72 12.06
C LEU A 133 3.61 7.58 11.11
N VAL A 134 3.82 6.91 9.98
CA VAL A 134 2.81 6.74 8.92
C VAL A 134 2.29 5.31 8.95
N HIS A 135 0.97 5.14 8.94
CA HIS A 135 0.36 3.81 8.89
C HIS A 135 -0.45 3.58 7.61
N SER A 136 -0.63 2.30 7.25
CA SER A 136 -1.43 1.86 6.11
C SER A 136 -2.12 0.55 6.45
N PHE A 137 -3.43 0.52 6.20
CA PHE A 137 -4.23 -0.69 6.26
C PHE A 137 -4.46 -1.23 4.85
N ILE A 138 -4.13 -2.50 4.64
CA ILE A 138 -4.33 -3.17 3.36
C ILE A 138 -5.41 -4.22 3.55
N ALA A 139 -6.59 -3.95 2.98
CA ALA A 139 -7.67 -4.92 2.89
C ALA A 139 -7.28 -6.10 2.00
N PRO A 140 -7.81 -7.30 2.27
CA PRO A 140 -7.62 -8.46 1.41
C PRO A 140 -8.37 -8.28 0.09
N GLY A 141 -7.92 -9.05 -0.91
CA GLY A 141 -8.54 -9.09 -2.21
C GLY A 141 -8.20 -7.89 -3.12
N PRO A 142 -8.80 -7.88 -4.32
CA PRO A 142 -8.55 -6.84 -5.29
C PRO A 142 -9.31 -5.56 -4.90
N GLN A 143 -8.76 -4.42 -5.27
CA GLN A 143 -9.33 -3.09 -5.09
C GLN A 143 -9.27 -2.41 -6.46
N LEU A 144 -10.43 -2.23 -7.08
CA LEU A 144 -10.50 -1.64 -8.40
C LEU A 144 -9.94 -0.21 -8.39
N ALA A 145 -9.16 0.12 -9.42
CA ALA A 145 -8.54 1.43 -9.57
C ALA A 145 -9.04 2.16 -10.81
N TYR A 146 -9.44 1.41 -11.84
CA TYR A 146 -10.06 1.95 -13.05
C TYR A 146 -10.71 0.83 -13.87
N PRO A 147 -11.89 1.04 -14.46
CA PRO A 147 -12.81 2.16 -14.22
C PRO A 147 -13.39 2.08 -12.81
N LEU A 148 -13.88 3.19 -12.27
CA LEU A 148 -14.57 3.25 -10.98
C LEU A 148 -16.07 3.54 -11.14
N GLY A 149 -16.48 4.10 -12.28
CA GLY A 149 -17.86 4.46 -12.61
C GLY A 149 -17.96 5.89 -13.14
N GLY A 150 -18.94 6.13 -14.01
CA GLY A 150 -19.21 7.42 -14.63
C GLY A 150 -18.23 7.81 -15.76
N GLU A 151 -17.19 7.02 -16.01
CA GLU A 151 -16.29 7.28 -17.12
C GLU A 151 -16.98 7.11 -18.48
N PHE A 152 -16.49 7.87 -19.46
CA PHE A 152 -16.83 7.69 -20.86
C PHE A 152 -15.63 7.08 -21.58
N LEU A 153 -15.78 5.84 -22.06
CA LEU A 153 -14.75 5.10 -22.78
C LEU A 153 -15.07 5.12 -24.28
N ASP A 154 -14.05 5.33 -25.13
CA ASP A 154 -14.24 5.22 -26.57
C ASP A 154 -14.40 3.74 -26.96
N ALA A 155 -15.58 3.36 -27.43
CA ALA A 155 -15.88 1.98 -27.81
C ALA A 155 -15.02 1.43 -28.96
N SER A 156 -14.31 2.29 -29.70
CA SER A 156 -13.40 1.88 -30.79
C SER A 156 -11.97 1.56 -30.33
N GLU A 157 -11.64 1.82 -29.06
CA GLU A 157 -10.29 1.64 -28.51
C GLU A 157 -10.19 0.44 -27.55
N ASN A 158 -8.96 0.02 -27.28
CA ASN A 158 -8.64 -0.91 -26.20
C ASN A 158 -8.40 -0.14 -24.91
N HIS A 159 -9.11 -0.51 -23.85
CA HIS A 159 -8.99 0.12 -22.54
C HIS A 159 -8.24 -0.79 -21.57
N ARG A 160 -7.36 -0.20 -20.75
CA ARG A 160 -6.69 -0.91 -19.65
C ARG A 160 -7.49 -0.74 -18.37
N PHE A 161 -8.11 -1.82 -17.91
CA PHE A 161 -8.76 -1.86 -16.60
C PHE A 161 -7.75 -2.29 -15.56
N ARG A 162 -7.74 -1.63 -14.40
CA ARG A 162 -6.66 -1.71 -13.40
C ARG A 162 -7.22 -1.92 -12.00
N TRP A 163 -6.46 -2.64 -11.20
CA TRP A 163 -6.74 -2.85 -9.78
C TRP A 163 -5.44 -2.91 -8.99
N ALA A 164 -5.54 -2.63 -7.70
CA ALA A 164 -4.56 -3.01 -6.71
C ALA A 164 -5.00 -4.32 -6.04
N SER A 165 -4.08 -5.04 -5.40
CA SER A 165 -4.43 -6.16 -4.52
C SER A 165 -3.33 -6.31 -3.48
N ALA A 166 -3.65 -6.91 -2.34
CA ALA A 166 -2.65 -7.40 -1.40
C ALA A 166 -1.80 -8.51 -2.04
N ASN A 167 -0.75 -8.96 -1.35
CA ASN A 167 -0.05 -10.16 -1.78
C ASN A 167 -0.99 -11.37 -1.59
N SER A 168 -1.26 -12.08 -2.67
CA SER A 168 -2.06 -13.31 -2.70
C SER A 168 -1.46 -14.23 -3.75
N ASN A 169 -1.62 -15.54 -3.53
CA ASN A 169 -1.25 -16.57 -4.51
C ASN A 169 -2.44 -16.97 -5.40
N ASP A 170 -3.63 -16.46 -5.13
CA ASP A 170 -4.83 -16.80 -5.89
C ASP A 170 -4.80 -16.13 -7.27
N PRO A 171 -5.23 -16.84 -8.33
CA PRO A 171 -5.36 -16.24 -9.64
C PRO A 171 -6.41 -15.13 -9.64
N VAL A 172 -6.30 -14.21 -10.61
CA VAL A 172 -7.23 -13.10 -10.78
C VAL A 172 -8.19 -13.40 -11.93
N GLN A 173 -9.49 -13.27 -11.66
CA GLN A 173 -10.57 -13.43 -12.65
C GLN A 173 -11.25 -12.08 -12.89
N PRO A 174 -10.90 -11.36 -13.97
CA PRO A 174 -11.63 -10.18 -14.40
C PRO A 174 -12.87 -10.57 -15.21
N SER A 175 -13.94 -9.77 -15.09
CA SER A 175 -15.19 -9.94 -15.82
C SER A 175 -15.81 -8.59 -16.18
N VAL A 176 -16.50 -8.51 -17.30
CA VAL A 176 -17.23 -7.32 -17.75
C VAL A 176 -18.72 -7.63 -17.88
N SER A 177 -19.57 -6.70 -17.53
CA SER A 177 -21.00 -6.73 -17.79
C SER A 177 -21.34 -5.65 -18.81
N LEU A 178 -22.22 -6.00 -19.76
CA LEU A 178 -22.73 -5.09 -20.79
C LEU A 178 -24.21 -4.76 -20.58
N ASP A 179 -24.79 -5.22 -19.47
CA ASP A 179 -26.21 -5.19 -19.16
C ASP A 179 -26.45 -4.79 -17.69
N SER A 180 -25.69 -3.80 -17.20
CA SER A 180 -25.84 -3.23 -15.86
C SER A 180 -25.70 -4.25 -14.71
N GLY A 181 -24.84 -5.26 -14.89
CA GLY A 181 -24.52 -6.26 -13.87
C GLY A 181 -25.42 -7.50 -13.88
N GLN A 182 -26.36 -7.62 -14.81
CA GLN A 182 -27.28 -8.77 -14.90
C GLN A 182 -26.56 -10.03 -15.37
N THR A 183 -25.66 -9.91 -16.35
CA THR A 183 -24.76 -10.98 -16.77
C THR A 183 -23.31 -10.51 -16.76
N TRP A 184 -22.40 -11.46 -16.51
CA TRP A 184 -20.97 -11.20 -16.42
C TRP A 184 -20.22 -12.10 -17.40
N LEU A 185 -19.57 -11.49 -18.37
CA LEU A 185 -18.68 -12.14 -19.32
C LEU A 185 -17.29 -12.29 -18.67
N PRO A 186 -16.83 -13.51 -18.35
CA PRO A 186 -15.48 -13.71 -17.83
C PRO A 186 -14.44 -13.43 -18.92
N LEU A 187 -13.38 -12.74 -18.53
CA LEU A 187 -12.17 -12.58 -19.35
C LEU A 187 -11.15 -13.67 -19.00
N SER A 188 -10.00 -13.67 -19.65
CA SER A 188 -8.92 -14.62 -19.34
C SER A 188 -8.48 -14.54 -17.88
N VAL A 189 -8.33 -15.70 -17.24
CA VAL A 189 -7.71 -15.82 -15.91
C VAL A 189 -6.27 -15.33 -15.98
N LEU A 190 -5.86 -14.52 -14.99
CA LEU A 190 -4.55 -13.90 -14.91
C LEU A 190 -3.77 -14.43 -13.69
N PRO A 191 -2.43 -14.38 -13.72
CA PRO A 191 -1.61 -14.72 -12.55
C PRO A 191 -1.89 -13.76 -11.38
N SER A 192 -1.59 -14.21 -10.15
CA SER A 192 -1.94 -13.50 -8.91
C SER A 192 -1.34 -12.09 -8.76
N ASN A 193 -0.22 -11.84 -9.44
CA ASN A 193 0.47 -10.55 -9.48
C ASN A 193 -0.05 -9.61 -10.58
N ALA A 194 -1.02 -10.02 -11.41
CA ALA A 194 -1.60 -9.14 -12.42
C ALA A 194 -2.33 -7.97 -11.76
N ARG A 195 -2.19 -6.78 -12.36
CA ARG A 195 -2.79 -5.52 -11.87
C ARG A 195 -3.58 -4.78 -12.95
N TYR A 196 -3.70 -5.39 -14.12
CA TYR A 196 -4.52 -4.88 -15.21
C TYR A 196 -4.92 -5.99 -16.18
N THR A 197 -5.99 -5.71 -16.92
CA THR A 197 -6.38 -6.44 -18.13
C THR A 197 -6.72 -5.42 -19.22
N SER A 198 -6.72 -5.85 -20.48
CA SER A 198 -7.16 -5.00 -21.59
C SER A 198 -8.49 -5.52 -22.14
N TYR A 199 -9.42 -4.61 -22.43
CA TYR A 199 -10.73 -4.96 -22.99
C TYR A 199 -11.11 -3.98 -24.11
N SER A 200 -11.70 -4.52 -25.18
CA SER A 200 -12.29 -3.74 -26.27
C SER A 200 -13.78 -3.96 -26.33
N PHE A 201 -14.53 -2.86 -26.45
CA PHE A 201 -15.97 -2.91 -26.72
C PHE A 201 -16.26 -3.17 -28.20
N SER A 202 -15.25 -3.24 -29.08
CA SER A 202 -15.39 -3.56 -30.50
C SER A 202 -16.44 -2.72 -31.24
N ASN A 203 -16.49 -1.42 -30.96
CA ASN A 203 -17.49 -0.46 -31.44
C ASN A 203 -18.93 -0.64 -30.90
N THR A 204 -19.15 -1.54 -29.95
CA THR A 204 -20.45 -1.73 -29.30
C THR A 204 -20.72 -0.58 -28.35
N ILE A 205 -21.90 0.04 -28.47
CA ILE A 205 -22.34 1.09 -27.56
C ILE A 205 -22.96 0.42 -26.33
N VAL A 206 -22.41 0.72 -25.16
CA VAL A 206 -22.83 0.14 -23.89
C VAL A 206 -22.94 1.27 -22.87
N PRO A 207 -24.15 1.80 -22.59
CA PRO A 207 -24.32 2.97 -21.73
C PRO A 207 -23.98 2.67 -20.26
N ASP A 208 -24.26 1.44 -19.81
CA ASP A 208 -24.16 1.01 -18.41
C ASP A 208 -23.28 -0.24 -18.29
N ALA A 209 -22.05 -0.15 -18.81
CA ALA A 209 -21.06 -1.18 -18.65
C ALA A 209 -20.57 -1.23 -17.19
N MET A 210 -20.23 -2.42 -16.72
CA MET A 210 -19.57 -2.61 -15.43
C MET A 210 -18.38 -3.54 -15.57
N PHE A 211 -17.38 -3.33 -14.73
CA PHE A 211 -16.21 -4.17 -14.64
C PHE A 211 -16.04 -4.65 -13.19
N ARG A 212 -15.71 -5.93 -13.04
CA ARG A 212 -15.36 -6.53 -11.75
C ARG A 212 -14.11 -7.37 -11.85
N VAL A 213 -13.45 -7.53 -10.73
CA VAL A 213 -12.28 -8.38 -10.55
C VAL A 213 -12.46 -9.23 -9.31
N GLU A 214 -12.14 -10.51 -9.43
CA GLU A 214 -12.24 -11.49 -8.35
C GLU A 214 -10.86 -12.10 -8.09
N GLN A 215 -10.49 -12.25 -6.80
CA GLN A 215 -9.27 -12.93 -6.40
C GLN A 215 -9.44 -13.48 -4.97
N GLY A 216 -9.14 -14.76 -4.76
CA GLY A 216 -9.17 -15.38 -3.43
C GLY A 216 -10.54 -15.31 -2.73
N GLY A 217 -11.63 -15.34 -3.49
CA GLY A 217 -13.00 -15.19 -2.99
C GLY A 217 -13.45 -13.74 -2.73
N TYR A 218 -12.56 -12.76 -2.86
CA TYR A 218 -12.90 -11.34 -2.77
C TYR A 218 -13.27 -10.78 -4.14
N VAL A 219 -14.24 -9.86 -4.15
CA VAL A 219 -14.74 -9.21 -5.36
C VAL A 219 -14.64 -7.70 -5.21
N SER A 220 -14.16 -7.02 -6.26
CA SER A 220 -14.25 -5.56 -6.38
C SER A 220 -14.85 -5.20 -7.73
N GLN A 221 -15.83 -4.29 -7.72
CA GLN A 221 -16.57 -3.89 -8.92
C GLN A 221 -16.66 -2.37 -9.02
N SER A 222 -16.75 -1.89 -10.25
CA SER A 222 -17.03 -0.49 -10.57
C SER A 222 -18.53 -0.20 -10.46
N ALA A 223 -18.87 1.08 -10.29
CA ALA A 223 -20.19 1.55 -10.68
C ALA A 223 -20.32 1.60 -12.22
N ALA A 224 -21.53 1.85 -12.72
CA ALA A 224 -21.77 1.89 -14.16
C ALA A 224 -20.93 2.97 -14.85
N PHE A 225 -20.35 2.65 -16.00
CA PHE A 225 -19.64 3.56 -16.89
C PHE A 225 -20.11 3.34 -18.33
N SER A 226 -19.89 4.32 -19.21
CA SER A 226 -20.36 4.26 -20.59
C SER A 226 -19.22 3.95 -21.56
N ALA A 227 -19.45 3.06 -22.51
CA ALA A 227 -18.61 2.87 -23.67
C ALA A 227 -19.37 3.29 -24.93
N MET A 228 -18.95 4.36 -25.61
CA MET A 228 -19.60 4.83 -26.83
C MET A 228 -18.58 5.34 -27.84
N ARG A 229 -18.99 5.49 -29.11
CA ARG A 229 -18.14 6.10 -30.12
C ARG A 229 -17.97 7.59 -29.85
N ARG A 230 -16.72 8.06 -29.85
CA ARG A 230 -16.45 9.49 -29.86
C ARG A 230 -16.90 10.10 -31.19
N ALA A 231 -17.75 11.12 -31.15
CA ALA A 231 -18.11 11.84 -32.36
C ALA A 231 -16.86 12.52 -32.94
N LYS A 232 -16.44 12.15 -34.15
CA LYS A 232 -15.43 12.91 -34.88
C LYS A 232 -15.99 14.32 -35.13
N ARG A 233 -15.37 15.36 -34.58
CA ARG A 233 -15.63 16.74 -35.03
C ARG A 233 -15.42 16.76 -36.54
N ARG A 234 -16.45 17.18 -37.29
CA ARG A 234 -16.33 17.41 -38.74
C ARG A 234 -15.21 18.44 -38.96
N PRO A 235 -14.30 18.24 -39.93
CA PRO A 235 -13.40 19.31 -40.32
C PRO A 235 -14.26 20.46 -40.85
N SER A 236 -14.08 21.64 -40.27
CA SER A 236 -14.63 22.88 -40.79
C SER A 236 -14.19 23.03 -42.25
N CYS A 237 -15.16 22.99 -43.17
CA CYS A 237 -14.97 23.43 -44.56
C CYS A 237 -14.80 24.95 -44.60
#